data_AF-A0AAW7MQD5-F1
#
_entry.id   AF-A0AAW7MQD5-F1
#
_cell.length_a   1.000
_cell.length_b   1.000
_cell.length_c   1.000
_cell.angle_alpha   90.00
_cell.angle_beta   90.00
_cell.angle_gamma   90.00
#
_symmetry.space_group_name_H-M   'P 1'
#
loop_
_entity.id
_entity.type
_entity.pdbx_description
1 polymer ?
#
loop_
_entity_poly.entity_id
_entity_poly.type
_entity_poly.pdbx_seq_one_letter_code
_entity_poly.pdbx_strand_id
1 'polypeptide(L)'
;MLARVRSLAGAAVRGEIRLVNYFLVGGLNTLFGYGVFALCLRIDLHYSLAIAISTVLGTLFNFKSTGKLVFRSSDNSRIVHFVLVYGVVYLVNVAAVAVLVRLGLNAYLSGLVLIVPLALLAYHLNSRFVFNRNEHE
;
A
#
# COMPACT_ATOMS: atom_id res chain seq x y z
N MET A 1 3.45 0.32 44.87
CA MET A 1 2.17 -0.30 44.45
C MET A 1 1.26 0.68 43.71
N LEU A 2 0.96 1.87 44.26
CA LEU A 2 0.11 2.90 43.64
C LEU A 2 0.59 3.41 42.25
N ALA A 3 1.90 3.54 42.04
CA ALA A 3 2.46 3.97 40.75
C ALA A 3 2.19 2.96 39.60
N ARG A 4 2.23 1.66 39.90
CA ARG A 4 1.87 0.59 38.94
C ARG A 4 0.40 0.62 38.59
N VAL A 5 -0.48 0.88 39.56
CA VAL A 5 -1.93 0.94 39.31
C VAL A 5 -2.30 2.13 38.42
N ARG A 6 -1.70 3.31 38.64
CA ARG A 6 -1.90 4.48 37.76
C ARG A 6 -1.36 4.27 36.35
N SER A 7 -0.24 3.54 36.19
CA SER A 7 0.31 3.26 34.86
C SER A 7 -0.56 2.28 34.07
N LEU A 8 -1.14 1.27 34.74
CA LEU A 8 -2.06 0.30 34.14
C LEU A 8 -3.39 0.94 33.75
N ALA A 9 -3.98 1.76 34.63
CA ALA A 9 -5.20 2.51 34.32
C ALA A 9 -4.99 3.46 33.13
N GLY A 10 -3.86 4.17 33.08
CA GLY A 10 -3.52 5.00 31.93
C GLY A 10 -3.28 4.19 30.64
N ALA A 11 -2.77 2.96 30.74
CA ALA A 11 -2.57 2.10 29.58
C ALA A 11 -3.89 1.58 29.01
N ALA A 12 -4.85 1.22 29.88
CA ALA A 12 -6.19 0.79 29.49
C ALA A 12 -6.96 1.92 28.77
N VAL A 13 -6.99 3.13 29.34
CA VAL A 13 -7.63 4.31 28.72
C VAL A 13 -6.98 4.66 27.37
N ARG A 14 -5.65 4.56 27.26
CA ARG A 14 -4.95 4.76 25.98
C ARG A 14 -5.25 3.66 24.95
N GLY A 15 -5.65 2.46 25.39
CA GLY A 15 -6.07 1.36 24.53
C GLY A 15 -7.45 1.60 23.94
N GLU A 16 -8.41 1.98 24.79
CA GLU A 16 -9.79 2.28 24.38
C GLU A 16 -9.86 3.45 23.40
N ILE A 17 -9.14 4.54 23.67
CA ILE A 17 -9.08 5.71 22.75
C ILE A 17 -8.49 5.32 21.39
N ARG A 18 -7.49 4.43 21.37
CA ARG A 18 -6.91 3.94 20.11
C ARG A 18 -7.90 3.09 19.32
N LEU A 19 -8.70 2.28 20.00
CA LEU A 19 -9.71 1.42 19.40
C LEU A 19 -10.83 2.25 18.78
N VAL A 20 -11.32 3.28 19.49
CA VAL A 20 -12.31 4.25 18.96
C VAL A 20 -11.75 4.98 17.74
N ASN A 21 -10.52 5.48 17.80
CA ASN A 21 -9.88 6.14 16.66
C ASN A 21 -9.71 5.18 15.47
N TYR A 22 -9.39 3.90 15.73
CA TYR A 22 -9.30 2.89 14.68
C TYR A 22 -10.63 2.67 13.96
N PHE A 23 -11.74 2.57 14.69
CA PHE A 23 -13.06 2.43 14.08
C PHE A 23 -13.51 3.70 13.34
N LEU A 24 -13.26 4.89 13.89
CA LEU A 24 -13.59 6.15 13.23
C LEU A 24 -12.81 6.33 11.92
N VAL A 25 -11.49 6.07 11.96
CA VAL A 25 -10.64 6.15 10.78
C VAL A 25 -10.98 5.03 9.79
N GLY A 26 -11.28 3.83 10.26
CA GLY A 26 -11.80 2.73 9.44
C GLY A 26 -13.07 3.13 8.69
N GLY A 27 -14.04 3.74 9.37
CA GLY A 27 -15.26 4.25 8.75
C GLY A 27 -15.00 5.30 7.68
N LEU A 28 -14.12 6.28 7.97
CA LEU A 28 -13.70 7.31 7.01
C LEU A 28 -13.04 6.68 5.77
N ASN A 29 -12.20 5.66 5.97
CA ASN A 29 -11.50 4.97 4.89
C ASN A 29 -12.43 4.16 4.01
N THR A 30 -13.40 3.47 4.61
CA THR A 30 -14.44 2.76 3.87
C THR A 30 -15.28 3.72 3.05
N LEU A 31 -15.66 4.86 3.63
CA LEU A 31 -16.41 5.89 2.93
C LEU A 31 -15.63 6.45 1.73
N PHE A 32 -14.33 6.70 1.91
CA PHE A 32 -13.45 7.16 0.84
C PHE A 32 -13.28 6.11 -0.27
N GLY A 33 -12.94 4.86 0.08
CA GLY A 33 -12.77 3.78 -0.88
C GLY A 33 -14.05 3.53 -1.69
N TYR A 34 -15.20 3.47 -1.02
CA TYR A 34 -16.50 3.34 -1.68
C TYR A 34 -16.84 4.56 -2.53
N GLY A 35 -16.50 5.78 -2.08
CA GLY A 35 -16.68 7.00 -2.85
C GLY A 35 -15.89 7.00 -4.16
N VAL A 36 -14.61 6.58 -4.12
CA VAL A 36 -13.78 6.40 -5.32
C VAL A 36 -14.37 5.35 -6.25
N PHE A 37 -14.83 4.21 -5.71
CA PHE A 37 -15.49 3.17 -6.50
C PHE A 37 -16.75 3.68 -7.20
N ALA A 38 -17.63 4.36 -6.46
CA ALA A 38 -18.86 4.93 -6.99
C ALA A 38 -18.61 6.01 -8.06
N LEU A 39 -17.58 6.84 -7.88
CA LEU A 39 -17.15 7.82 -8.87
C LEU A 39 -16.64 7.15 -10.15
N CYS A 40 -15.84 6.09 -10.02
CA CYS A 40 -15.38 5.32 -11.17
C CYS A 40 -16.54 4.68 -11.94
N LEU A 41 -17.54 4.13 -11.24
CA LEU A 41 -18.74 3.61 -11.92
C LEU A 41 -19.55 4.71 -12.61
N ARG A 42 -19.60 5.92 -12.03
CA ARG A 42 -20.35 7.05 -12.59
C ARG A 42 -19.77 7.58 -13.91
N ILE A 43 -18.48 7.33 -14.16
CA ILE A 43 -17.81 7.68 -15.43
C ILE A 43 -17.78 6.51 -16.42
N ASP A 44 -18.68 5.52 -16.27
CA ASP A 44 -18.80 4.31 -17.10
C ASP A 44 -17.52 3.45 -17.15
N LEU A 45 -16.71 3.53 -16.10
CA LEU A 45 -15.52 2.70 -15.98
C LEU A 45 -15.92 1.26 -15.66
N HIS A 46 -15.29 0.30 -16.36
CA HIS A 46 -15.53 -1.11 -16.11
C HIS A 46 -15.30 -1.43 -14.63
N TYR A 47 -16.21 -2.20 -14.01
CA TYR A 47 -16.21 -2.46 -12.58
C TYR A 47 -14.88 -3.03 -12.07
N SER A 48 -14.19 -3.85 -12.86
CA SER A 48 -12.85 -4.36 -12.51
C SER A 48 -11.82 -3.24 -12.33
N LEU A 49 -11.85 -2.22 -13.20
CA LEU A 49 -10.95 -1.07 -13.12
C LEU A 49 -11.35 -0.14 -11.97
N ALA A 50 -12.66 0.05 -11.76
CA ALA A 50 -13.19 0.80 -10.63
C ALA A 50 -12.77 0.17 -9.29
N ILE A 51 -12.85 -1.15 -9.17
CA ILE A 51 -12.38 -1.89 -7.99
C ILE A 51 -10.87 -1.74 -7.83
N ALA A 52 -10.08 -1.88 -8.90
CA ALA A 52 -8.63 -1.71 -8.83
C ALA A 52 -8.23 -0.30 -8.35
N ILE A 53 -8.82 0.75 -8.93
CA ILE A 53 -8.54 2.14 -8.57
C ILE A 53 -9.00 2.44 -7.14
N SER A 54 -10.20 2.00 -6.77
CA SER A 54 -10.72 2.13 -5.40
C SER A 54 -9.85 1.42 -4.38
N THR A 55 -9.37 0.22 -4.69
CA THR A 55 -8.50 -0.55 -3.79
C THR A 55 -7.16 0.16 -3.61
N VAL A 56 -6.54 0.63 -4.70
CA VAL A 56 -5.25 1.35 -4.62
C VAL A 56 -5.41 2.66 -3.86
N LEU A 57 -6.35 3.52 -4.25
CA LEU A 57 -6.55 4.82 -3.61
C LEU A 57 -7.06 4.69 -2.17
N GLY A 58 -7.95 3.73 -1.92
CA GLY A 58 -8.50 3.42 -0.61
C GLY A 58 -7.43 2.91 0.35
N THR A 59 -6.56 1.99 -0.08
CA THR A 59 -5.44 1.50 0.74
C THR A 59 -4.41 2.60 1.01
N LEU A 60 -4.10 3.46 0.03
CA LEU A 60 -3.21 4.61 0.23
C LEU A 60 -3.78 5.62 1.24
N PHE A 61 -5.06 5.93 1.11
CA PHE A 61 -5.76 6.82 2.04
C PHE A 61 -5.84 6.20 3.44
N ASN A 62 -6.14 4.90 3.53
CA ASN A 62 -6.20 4.15 4.78
C ASN A 62 -4.87 4.12 5.50
N PHE A 63 -3.79 3.87 4.77
CA PHE A 63 -2.46 3.92 5.36
C PHE A 63 -2.12 5.30 5.92
N LYS A 64 -2.43 6.37 5.16
CA LYS A 64 -2.16 7.75 5.58
C LYS A 64 -2.99 8.17 6.80
N SER A 65 -4.29 7.87 6.78
CA SER A 65 -5.22 8.25 7.83
C SER A 65 -4.99 7.40 9.10
N THR A 66 -4.85 6.08 8.98
CA THR A 66 -4.63 5.18 10.12
C THR A 66 -3.28 5.44 10.80
N GLY A 67 -2.19 5.60 10.03
CA GLY A 67 -0.87 5.91 10.59
C GLY A 67 -0.83 7.26 11.32
N LYS A 68 -1.39 8.31 10.71
CA LYS A 68 -1.34 9.68 11.26
C LYS A 68 -2.33 9.92 12.40
N LEU A 69 -3.60 9.49 12.26
CA LEU A 69 -4.66 9.76 13.25
C LEU A 69 -4.66 8.75 14.42
N VAL A 70 -4.42 7.46 14.16
CA VAL A 70 -4.60 6.40 15.18
C VAL A 70 -3.32 6.16 15.96
N PHE A 71 -2.19 6.08 15.26
CA PHE A 71 -0.92 5.69 15.87
C PHE A 71 -0.01 6.87 16.23
N ARG A 72 -0.33 8.10 15.78
CA ARG A 72 0.51 9.31 15.96
C ARG A 72 1.99 9.05 15.62
N SER A 73 2.24 8.05 14.76
CA SER A 73 3.56 7.68 14.26
C SER A 73 3.68 8.28 12.88
N SER A 74 4.71 9.10 12.68
CA SER A 74 4.90 9.89 11.45
C SER A 74 5.75 9.18 10.40
N ASP A 75 6.08 7.90 10.59
CA ASP A 75 6.97 7.19 9.65
C ASP A 75 6.19 6.49 8.52
N ASN A 76 5.47 7.32 7.75
CA ASN A 76 4.60 6.92 6.63
C ASN A 76 5.33 6.91 5.27
N SER A 77 6.65 7.09 5.26
CA SER A 77 7.43 7.18 4.02
C SER A 77 7.52 5.84 3.29
N ARG A 78 7.65 4.72 4.02
CA ARG A 78 8.08 3.43 3.43
C ARG A 78 7.01 2.72 2.60
N ILE A 79 5.71 2.87 2.90
CA ILE A 79 4.65 2.24 2.09
C ILE A 79 4.43 2.95 0.76
N VAL A 80 4.63 4.28 0.70
CA VAL A 80 4.60 5.01 -0.56
C VAL A 80 5.74 4.53 -1.45
N HIS A 81 6.94 4.35 -0.89
CA HIS A 81 8.05 3.74 -1.61
C HIS A 81 7.74 2.32 -2.05
N PHE A 82 7.14 1.47 -1.20
CA PHE A 82 6.78 0.11 -1.57
C PHE A 82 5.75 0.04 -2.72
N VAL A 83 4.68 0.83 -2.65
CA VAL A 83 3.67 0.89 -3.72
C VAL A 83 4.25 1.48 -5.00
N LEU A 84 5.09 2.52 -4.91
CA LEU A 84 5.79 3.08 -6.07
C LEU A 84 6.75 2.07 -6.71
N VAL A 85 7.53 1.34 -5.90
CA VAL A 85 8.45 0.30 -6.37
C VAL A 85 7.68 -0.77 -7.14
N TYR A 86 6.58 -1.29 -6.57
CA TYR A 86 5.77 -2.30 -7.25
C TYR A 86 5.02 -1.74 -8.46
N GLY A 87 4.61 -0.46 -8.44
CA GLY A 87 4.06 0.22 -9.61
C GLY A 87 5.06 0.33 -10.77
N VAL A 88 6.31 0.69 -10.47
CA VAL A 88 7.40 0.73 -11.46
C VAL A 88 7.69 -0.66 -11.99
N VAL A 89 7.81 -1.67 -11.12
CA VAL A 89 8.04 -3.07 -11.53
C VAL A 89 6.91 -3.58 -12.44
N TYR A 90 5.65 -3.23 -12.15
CA TYR A 90 4.50 -3.57 -12.98
C TYR A 90 4.58 -2.92 -14.37
N LEU A 91 4.86 -1.61 -14.44
CA LEU A 91 4.97 -0.89 -15.72
C LEU A 91 6.12 -1.45 -16.57
N VAL A 92 7.26 -1.77 -15.95
CA VAL A 92 8.40 -2.39 -16.61
C VAL A 92 8.04 -3.80 -17.09
N ASN A 93 7.32 -4.60 -16.30
CA ASN A 93 6.84 -5.92 -16.71
C ASN A 93 5.96 -5.84 -17.97
N VAL A 94 4.94 -4.99 -17.96
CA VAL A 94 4.01 -4.84 -19.10
C VAL A 94 4.75 -4.36 -20.34
N ALA A 95 5.62 -3.35 -20.23
CA ALA A 95 6.40 -2.84 -21.34
C ALA A 95 7.36 -3.89 -21.92
N ALA A 96 8.06 -4.63 -21.06
CA ALA A 96 9.00 -5.65 -21.48
C ALA A 96 8.31 -6.85 -22.14
N VAL A 97 7.16 -7.30 -21.59
CA VAL A 97 6.35 -8.34 -22.24
C VAL A 97 5.88 -7.87 -23.61
N ALA A 98 5.39 -6.63 -23.74
CA ALA A 98 4.94 -6.09 -25.01
C ALA A 98 6.06 -6.02 -26.06
N VAL A 99 7.29 -5.69 -25.67
CA VAL A 99 8.45 -5.72 -26.57
C VAL A 99 8.78 -7.15 -27.01
N LEU A 100 8.87 -8.10 -26.08
CA LEU A 100 9.18 -9.50 -26.39
C LEU A 100 8.12 -10.12 -27.31
N VAL A 101 6.85 -9.81 -27.09
CA VAL A 101 5.76 -10.25 -27.97
C VAL A 101 5.90 -9.66 -29.38
N ARG A 102 6.28 -8.38 -29.51
CA ARG A 102 6.56 -7.76 -30.81
C ARG A 102 7.78 -8.35 -31.52
N LEU A 103 8.72 -8.91 -30.76
CA LEU A 103 9.87 -9.66 -31.28
C LEU A 103 9.50 -11.11 -31.69
N GLY A 104 8.23 -11.50 -31.56
CA GLY A 104 7.71 -12.79 -32.00
C GLY A 104 7.64 -13.85 -30.90
N LEU A 105 7.93 -13.51 -29.64
CA LEU A 105 7.78 -14.44 -28.53
C LEU A 105 6.33 -14.56 -28.09
N ASN A 106 5.94 -15.75 -27.63
CA ASN A 106 4.64 -15.94 -26.99
C ASN A 106 4.59 -15.16 -25.66
N ALA A 107 3.44 -14.59 -25.29
CA ALA A 107 3.23 -13.91 -24.02
C ALA A 107 3.60 -14.77 -22.80
N TYR A 108 3.33 -16.09 -22.84
CA TYR A 108 3.70 -17.02 -21.77
C TYR A 108 5.22 -17.13 -21.62
N LEU A 109 5.94 -17.27 -22.74
CA LEU A 109 7.41 -17.33 -22.76
C LEU A 109 8.03 -15.98 -22.35
N SER A 110 7.44 -14.88 -22.80
CA SER A 110 7.86 -13.52 -22.45
C SER A 110 7.73 -13.27 -20.96
N GLY A 111 6.61 -13.68 -20.35
CA GLY A 111 6.41 -13.63 -18.91
C GLY A 111 7.45 -14.46 -18.15
N LEU A 112 7.72 -15.69 -18.60
CA LEU A 112 8.69 -16.59 -17.99
C LEU A 112 10.11 -16.02 -17.99
N VAL A 113 10.57 -15.54 -19.14
CA VAL A 113 11.89 -14.92 -19.30
C VAL A 113 12.05 -13.70 -18.39
N LEU A 114 10.96 -12.96 -18.15
CA LEU A 114 10.99 -11.74 -17.36
C LEU A 114 10.92 -11.96 -15.85
N ILE A 115 10.61 -13.17 -15.35
CA ILE A 115 10.52 -13.44 -13.90
C ILE A 115 11.81 -13.06 -13.18
N VAL A 116 12.95 -13.57 -13.65
CA VAL A 116 14.26 -13.34 -13.04
C VAL A 116 14.67 -11.86 -13.07
N PRO A 117 14.67 -11.16 -14.23
CA PRO A 117 15.07 -9.76 -14.27
C PRO A 117 14.12 -8.84 -13.48
N LEU A 118 12.82 -9.14 -13.43
CA LEU A 118 11.88 -8.35 -12.62
C LEU A 118 12.02 -8.61 -11.13
N ALA A 119 12.33 -9.83 -10.70
CA ALA A 119 12.64 -10.12 -9.32
C ALA A 119 13.90 -9.37 -8.85
N LEU A 120 14.94 -9.32 -9.70
CA LEU A 120 16.15 -8.53 -9.44
C LEU A 120 15.86 -7.03 -9.37
N LEU A 121 15.04 -6.51 -10.28
CA LEU A 121 14.60 -5.11 -10.27
C LEU A 121 13.83 -4.78 -8.99
N ALA A 122 12.85 -5.62 -8.62
CA ALA A 122 12.06 -5.45 -7.41
C ALA A 122 12.95 -5.51 -6.17
N TYR A 123 13.92 -6.42 -6.11
CA TYR A 123 14.89 -6.50 -5.02
C TYR A 123 15.74 -5.23 -4.93
N HIS A 124 16.31 -4.78 -6.04
CA HIS A 124 17.16 -3.59 -6.08
C HIS A 124 16.38 -2.34 -5.62
N LEU A 125 15.16 -2.18 -6.13
CA LEU A 125 14.29 -1.06 -5.79
C LEU A 125 13.82 -1.12 -4.33
N ASN A 126 13.40 -2.29 -3.83
CA ASN A 126 13.01 -2.43 -2.42
C ASN A 126 14.21 -2.22 -1.48
N SER A 127 15.38 -2.75 -1.82
CA SER A 127 16.60 -2.56 -1.01
C SER A 127 17.08 -1.11 -0.97
N ARG A 128 16.85 -0.32 -2.01
CA ARG A 128 17.24 1.10 -2.07
C ARG A 128 16.22 2.04 -1.44
N PHE A 129 14.93 1.79 -1.67
CA PHE A 129 13.87 2.77 -1.38
C PHE A 129 12.98 2.38 -0.20
N VAL A 130 12.88 1.09 0.14
CA VAL A 130 12.00 0.60 1.23
C VAL A 130 12.81 0.24 2.48
N PHE A 131 13.95 -0.43 2.28
CA PHE A 131 14.79 -0.94 3.35
C PHE A 131 16.16 -0.25 3.34
N ASN A 132 16.18 1.07 3.51
CA ASN A 132 17.44 1.77 3.77
C ASN A 132 17.99 1.29 5.13
N ARG A 133 19.19 0.72 5.13
CA ARG A 133 19.78 -0.11 6.19
C ARG A 133 20.39 0.71 7.36
N ASN A 134 19.78 1.83 7.75
CA ASN A 134 20.42 2.83 8.62
C ASN A 134 19.66 3.18 9.91
N GLU A 135 18.96 2.24 10.56
CA GLU A 135 18.26 2.56 11.84
C GLU A 135 18.45 1.54 12.99
N HIS A 136 19.43 0.65 12.90
CA HIS A 136 19.87 -0.15 14.06
C HIS A 136 21.40 -0.24 14.12
N GLU A 137 22.04 0.88 14.46
CA GLU A 137 23.32 0.92 15.18
C GLU A 137 23.21 1.90 16.36
#